data_AF-A0A7X6VBW4-F1
#
_entry.id   AF-A0A7X6VBW4-F1
#
_cell.length_a   1.000
_cell.length_b   1.000
_cell.length_c   1.000
_cell.angle_alpha   90.00
_cell.angle_beta   90.00
_cell.angle_gamma   90.00
#
_symmetry.space_group_name_H-M   'P 1'
#
loop_
_entity.id
_entity.type
_entity.pdbx_description
1 polymer ?
#
loop_
_entity_poly.entity_id
_entity_poly.type
_entity_poly.pdbx_seq_one_letter_code
_entity_poly.pdbx_strand_id
1 'polypeptide(L)'
;MVKKIVFLVFIASTLTFTACSSGGGRMLITNEEKKADARIEQMLSVIEDKDKEAMKALFSKQALDEIKDFDSGIDYLISFFKGDVKSWQRDKWSSDESTRDGKKSIMLRSWYTVETDKGKYMFFIIDYTEDTINPDNAGLYTLRVIKAEDKDAQFTYWQDMAMAGIYKPEE
;
A
#
# COMPACT_ATOMS: atom_id res chain seq x y z
N MET A 1 -70.80 9.48 37.46
CA MET A 1 -71.36 8.47 36.52
C MET A 1 -70.85 8.77 35.12
N VAL A 2 -70.40 7.73 34.44
CA VAL A 2 -69.52 7.73 33.26
C VAL A 2 -70.18 8.37 32.04
N LYS A 3 -69.47 9.29 31.36
CA LYS A 3 -69.72 9.59 29.94
C LYS A 3 -68.50 9.17 29.13
N LYS A 4 -68.72 8.17 28.29
CA LYS A 4 -67.76 7.52 27.40
C LYS A 4 -67.55 8.36 26.13
N ILE A 5 -66.27 8.55 25.81
CA ILE A 5 -65.61 8.36 24.50
C ILE A 5 -66.07 9.25 23.32
N VAL A 6 -65.09 9.87 22.64
CA VAL A 6 -64.67 9.71 21.23
C VAL A 6 -64.27 11.07 20.64
N PHE A 7 -63.15 11.07 19.88
CA PHE A 7 -62.76 11.97 18.77
C PHE A 7 -61.74 13.10 19.04
N LEU A 8 -60.44 12.83 18.79
CA LEU A 8 -59.65 13.30 17.64
C LEU A 8 -58.18 12.85 17.85
N VAL A 9 -57.66 11.80 17.21
CA VAL A 9 -57.20 11.66 15.80
C VAL A 9 -55.90 12.44 15.51
N PHE A 10 -54.83 11.66 15.41
CA PHE A 10 -53.58 11.81 14.62
C PHE A 10 -52.50 12.80 15.09
N ILE A 11 -51.59 12.29 15.94
CA ILE A 11 -50.18 12.68 15.89
C ILE A 11 -49.47 11.67 14.99
N ALA A 12 -49.20 12.09 13.76
CA ALA A 12 -48.32 11.38 12.84
C ALA A 12 -46.92 11.30 13.46
N SER A 13 -46.61 10.19 14.12
CA SER A 13 -45.23 9.83 14.46
C SER A 13 -44.53 9.30 13.21
N THR A 14 -44.17 10.21 12.31
CA THR A 14 -43.22 9.95 11.24
C THR A 14 -41.91 10.64 11.58
N LEU A 15 -41.08 9.98 12.38
CA LEU A 15 -39.64 10.20 12.42
C LEU A 15 -38.96 8.84 12.42
N THR A 16 -38.99 8.28 11.20
CA THR A 16 -37.93 7.51 10.55
C THR A 16 -37.07 6.64 11.46
N PHE A 17 -37.33 5.33 11.40
CA PHE A 17 -36.27 4.34 11.45
C PHE A 17 -35.21 4.72 10.41
N THR A 18 -34.12 5.35 10.83
CA THR A 18 -32.88 5.28 10.06
C THR A 18 -32.49 3.81 10.04
N ALA A 19 -32.84 3.16 8.93
CA ALA A 19 -32.31 1.87 8.57
C ALA A 19 -30.78 1.98 8.64
N CYS A 20 -30.17 1.25 9.57
CA CYS A 20 -28.79 0.82 9.42
C CYS A 20 -28.73 0.04 8.10
N SER A 21 -28.27 0.69 7.05
CA SER A 21 -27.92 0.01 5.82
C SER A 21 -26.81 -0.98 6.15
N SER A 22 -27.17 -2.25 6.13
CA SER A 22 -26.29 -3.40 6.07
C SER A 22 -25.15 -3.21 5.07
N GLY A 23 -23.95 -3.64 5.46
CA GLY A 23 -22.98 -4.19 4.51
C GLY A 23 -21.69 -3.39 4.35
N GLY A 24 -20.84 -3.44 5.36
CA GLY A 24 -19.46 -2.98 5.27
C GLY A 24 -18.85 -3.12 6.64
N GLY A 25 -18.47 -4.34 7.03
CA GLY A 25 -17.82 -4.59 8.30
C GLY A 25 -16.70 -3.55 8.48
N ARG A 26 -16.68 -2.86 9.62
CA ARG A 26 -15.53 -2.04 10.01
C ARG A 26 -14.34 -3.00 10.13
N MET A 27 -13.63 -3.21 9.02
CA MET A 27 -12.34 -3.86 9.01
C MET A 27 -11.45 -2.97 9.87
N LEU A 28 -11.01 -3.50 11.01
CA LEU A 28 -10.10 -2.78 11.90
C LEU A 28 -8.77 -2.64 11.15
N ILE A 29 -8.49 -1.44 10.62
CA ILE A 29 -7.22 -1.17 9.95
C ILE A 29 -6.10 -1.28 10.99
N THR A 30 -5.17 -2.19 10.79
CA THR A 30 -4.00 -2.38 11.66
C THR A 30 -2.98 -1.26 11.49
N ASN A 31 -2.01 -1.16 12.42
CA ASN A 31 -0.93 -0.17 12.29
C ASN A 31 -0.02 -0.47 11.08
N GLU A 32 0.17 -1.75 10.76
CA GLU A 32 0.98 -2.20 9.62
C GLU A 32 0.36 -1.81 8.29
N GLU A 33 -0.96 -1.95 8.17
CA GLU A 33 -1.70 -1.49 6.99
C GLU A 33 -1.52 0.01 6.75
N LYS A 34 -1.59 0.82 7.82
CA LYS A 34 -1.38 2.27 7.71
C LYS A 34 0.05 2.62 7.29
N LYS A 35 1.04 1.88 7.80
CA LYS A 35 2.45 2.06 7.41
C LYS A 35 2.67 1.71 5.93
N ALA A 36 2.08 0.61 5.46
CA ALA A 36 2.15 0.22 4.05
C ALA A 36 1.50 1.28 3.15
N ASP A 37 0.33 1.79 3.54
CA ASP A 37 -0.40 2.82 2.78
C ASP A 37 0.37 4.15 2.73
N ALA A 38 0.92 4.59 3.86
CA ALA A 38 1.78 5.77 3.89
C ALA A 38 3.01 5.60 2.99
N ARG A 39 3.55 4.38 2.88
CA ARG A 39 4.69 4.10 2.01
C ARG A 39 4.34 4.23 0.53
N ILE A 40 3.21 3.69 0.07
CA ILE A 40 2.80 3.84 -1.34
C ILE A 40 2.48 5.31 -1.66
N GLU A 41 1.83 6.04 -0.75
CA GLU A 41 1.57 7.48 -0.92
C GLU A 41 2.88 8.27 -1.09
N GLN A 42 3.85 8.03 -0.21
CA GLN A 42 5.17 8.68 -0.30
C GLN A 42 5.89 8.35 -1.60
N MET A 43 5.90 7.07 -2.02
CA MET A 43 6.52 6.68 -3.29
C MET A 43 5.85 7.30 -4.50
N LEU A 44 4.51 7.33 -4.55
CA LEU A 44 3.78 7.93 -5.67
C LEU A 44 4.07 9.42 -5.80
N SER A 45 4.12 10.16 -4.68
CA SER A 45 4.52 11.57 -4.68
C SER A 45 5.92 11.76 -5.26
N VAL A 46 6.89 10.95 -4.81
CA VAL A 46 8.28 11.04 -5.28
C VAL A 46 8.43 10.69 -6.76
N ILE A 47 7.65 9.70 -7.25
CA ILE A 47 7.62 9.35 -8.69
C ILE A 47 7.03 10.50 -9.51
N GLU A 48 5.95 11.11 -9.05
CA GLU A 48 5.30 12.26 -9.71
C GLU A 48 6.24 13.47 -9.80
N ASP A 49 6.96 13.77 -8.72
CA ASP A 49 7.96 14.83 -8.65
C ASP A 49 9.24 14.49 -9.43
N LYS A 50 9.40 13.23 -9.84
CA LYS A 50 10.61 12.69 -10.49
C LYS A 50 11.88 12.94 -9.67
N ASP A 51 11.74 12.95 -8.34
CA ASP A 51 12.83 13.23 -7.42
C ASP A 51 13.63 11.95 -7.15
N LYS A 52 14.76 11.82 -7.86
CA LYS A 52 15.63 10.65 -7.77
C LYS A 52 16.28 10.51 -6.40
N GLU A 53 16.69 11.62 -5.80
CA GLU A 53 17.37 11.60 -4.50
C GLU A 53 16.38 11.23 -3.39
N ALA A 54 15.16 11.78 -3.44
CA ALA A 54 14.11 11.37 -2.54
C ALA A 54 13.72 9.91 -2.72
N MET A 55 13.67 9.38 -3.95
CA MET A 55 13.38 7.96 -4.20
C MET A 55 14.46 7.09 -3.58
N LYS A 56 15.73 7.41 -3.82
CA LYS A 56 16.88 6.70 -3.25
C LYS A 56 16.86 6.71 -1.73
N ALA A 57 16.49 7.83 -1.11
CA ALA A 57 16.40 7.97 0.35
C ALA A 57 15.29 7.12 0.99
N LEU A 58 14.34 6.57 0.22
CA LEU A 58 13.33 5.64 0.75
C LEU A 58 13.89 4.23 1.02
N PHE A 59 14.99 3.88 0.36
CA PHE A 59 15.57 2.54 0.41
C PHE A 59 16.49 2.36 1.61
N SER A 60 16.52 1.12 2.09
CA SER A 60 17.44 0.73 3.14
C SER A 60 18.87 0.77 2.64
N LYS A 61 19.80 1.02 3.56
CA LYS A 61 21.23 0.97 3.23
C LYS A 61 21.62 -0.39 2.66
N GLN A 62 21.08 -1.48 3.22
CA GLN A 62 21.30 -2.82 2.70
C GLN A 62 20.91 -2.92 1.22
N ALA A 63 19.72 -2.45 0.84
CA ALA A 63 19.28 -2.52 -0.56
C ALA A 63 20.17 -1.70 -1.50
N LEU A 64 20.65 -0.54 -1.03
CA LEU A 64 21.55 0.31 -1.78
C LEU A 64 22.95 -0.31 -1.94
N ASP A 65 23.46 -1.01 -0.93
CA ASP A 65 24.77 -1.66 -0.94
C ASP A 65 24.80 -2.93 -1.82
N GLU A 66 23.66 -3.62 -1.97
CA GLU A 66 23.54 -4.84 -2.78
C GLU A 66 23.44 -4.58 -4.29
N ILE A 67 23.11 -3.36 -4.72
CA ILE A 67 23.00 -3.00 -6.13
C ILE A 67 24.11 -2.06 -6.56
N LYS A 68 24.80 -2.44 -7.64
CA LYS A 68 25.87 -1.63 -8.22
C LYS A 68 25.38 -0.35 -8.91
N ASP A 69 24.25 -0.42 -9.63
CA ASP A 69 23.71 0.70 -10.43
C ASP A 69 22.24 0.95 -10.09
N PHE A 70 22.02 1.49 -8.89
CA PHE A 70 20.68 1.78 -8.37
C PHE A 70 19.98 2.87 -9.20
N ASP A 71 20.74 3.88 -9.63
CA ASP A 71 20.19 5.05 -10.31
C ASP A 71 19.55 4.67 -11.66
N SER A 72 20.10 3.67 -12.36
CA SER A 72 19.49 3.12 -13.57
C SER A 72 18.08 2.53 -13.34
N GLY A 73 17.82 1.96 -12.16
CA GLY A 73 16.51 1.45 -11.76
C GLY A 73 15.50 2.57 -11.52
N ILE A 74 15.94 3.67 -10.90
CA ILE A 74 15.10 4.87 -10.72
C ILE A 74 14.75 5.47 -12.08
N ASP A 75 15.74 5.59 -12.97
CA ASP A 75 15.55 6.11 -14.32
C ASP A 75 14.55 5.28 -15.11
N TYR A 76 14.70 3.95 -15.05
CA TYR A 76 13.72 3.03 -15.62
C TYR A 76 12.32 3.27 -15.05
N LEU A 77 12.16 3.29 -13.72
CA LEU A 77 10.86 3.47 -13.07
C LEU A 77 10.16 4.77 -13.49
N ILE A 78 10.86 5.91 -13.44
CA ILE A 78 10.30 7.22 -13.85
C ILE A 78 9.94 7.21 -15.34
N SER A 79 10.74 6.52 -16.16
CA SER A 79 10.43 6.37 -17.58
C SER A 79 9.27 5.40 -17.84
N PHE A 80 9.08 4.39 -17.00
CA PHE A 80 8.08 3.33 -17.18
C PHE A 80 6.71 3.74 -16.65
N PHE A 81 6.66 4.34 -15.47
CA PHE A 81 5.42 4.78 -14.83
C PHE A 81 4.93 6.09 -15.46
N LYS A 82 3.88 5.99 -16.28
CA LYS A 82 3.30 7.11 -17.04
C LYS A 82 1.93 7.50 -16.51
N GLY A 83 1.66 8.81 -16.57
CA GLY A 83 0.35 9.39 -16.30
C GLY A 83 0.22 9.97 -14.89
N ASP A 84 -0.82 10.77 -14.70
CA ASP A 84 -1.19 11.33 -13.41
C ASP A 84 -1.98 10.29 -12.63
N VAL A 85 -1.62 10.05 -11.38
CA VAL A 85 -2.32 9.12 -10.49
C VAL A 85 -3.76 9.59 -10.29
N LYS A 86 -4.73 8.68 -10.47
CA LYS A 86 -6.15 8.91 -10.22
C LYS A 86 -6.63 8.22 -8.95
N SER A 87 -6.13 7.01 -8.71
CA SER A 87 -6.46 6.23 -7.52
C SER A 87 -5.40 5.16 -7.28
N TRP A 88 -5.37 4.64 -6.06
CA TRP A 88 -4.64 3.45 -5.70
C TRP A 88 -5.45 2.61 -4.73
N GLN A 89 -5.23 1.30 -4.75
CA GLN A 89 -5.88 0.34 -3.87
C GLN A 89 -4.86 -0.70 -3.40
N ARG A 90 -4.87 -1.04 -2.10
CA ARG A 90 -4.14 -2.19 -1.56
C ARG A 90 -4.87 -3.48 -1.91
N ASP A 91 -4.22 -4.35 -2.67
CA ASP A 91 -4.78 -5.64 -3.08
C ASP A 91 -4.54 -6.71 -2.02
N LYS A 92 -3.35 -6.70 -1.42
CA LYS A 92 -2.90 -7.66 -0.42
C LYS A 92 -1.81 -7.07 0.43
N TRP A 93 -1.68 -7.56 1.65
CA TRP A 93 -0.50 -7.34 2.49
C TRP A 93 -0.23 -8.54 3.38
N SER A 94 0.98 -8.61 3.91
CA SER A 94 1.39 -9.55 4.96
C SER A 94 2.60 -9.00 5.71
N SER A 95 2.73 -9.32 6.98
CA SER A 95 3.86 -8.94 7.82
C SER A 95 4.55 -10.17 8.40
N ASP A 96 5.86 -10.08 8.57
CA ASP A 96 6.64 -11.01 9.39
C ASP A 96 7.34 -10.20 10.49
N GLU A 97 7.15 -10.61 11.74
CA GLU A 97 7.86 -10.07 12.89
C GLU A 97 8.89 -11.07 13.41
N SER A 98 10.10 -10.61 13.69
CA SER A 98 11.15 -11.37 14.34
C SER A 98 11.65 -10.65 15.58
N THR A 99 11.81 -11.38 16.69
CA THR A 99 12.36 -10.85 17.94
C THR A 99 13.58 -11.65 18.37
N ARG A 100 14.68 -10.97 18.70
CA ARG A 100 15.93 -11.57 19.19
C ARG A 100 16.60 -10.64 20.20
N ASP A 101 16.91 -11.14 21.40
CA ASP A 101 17.63 -10.39 22.44
C ASP A 101 17.01 -9.01 22.77
N GLY A 102 15.67 -8.93 22.79
CA GLY A 102 14.93 -7.68 23.03
C GLY A 102 14.91 -6.72 21.83
N LYS A 103 15.54 -7.07 20.71
CA LYS A 103 15.45 -6.37 19.43
C LYS A 103 14.36 -6.99 18.57
N LYS A 104 13.80 -6.20 17.67
CA LYS A 104 12.73 -6.59 16.72
C LYS A 104 13.03 -6.18 15.28
N SER A 105 12.48 -6.93 14.34
CA SER A 105 12.43 -6.64 12.91
C SER A 105 11.00 -6.89 12.41
N ILE A 106 10.44 -5.94 11.64
CA ILE A 106 9.10 -6.01 11.06
C ILE A 106 9.22 -5.79 9.55
N MET A 107 9.07 -6.87 8.79
CA MET A 107 9.03 -6.85 7.33
C MET A 107 7.58 -6.81 6.85
N LEU A 108 7.21 -5.77 6.10
CA LEU A 108 5.93 -5.68 5.41
C LEU A 108 6.09 -6.02 3.93
N ARG A 109 5.21 -6.87 3.44
CA ARG A 109 5.01 -7.12 2.01
C ARG A 109 3.64 -6.60 1.62
N SER A 110 3.57 -5.81 0.57
CA SER A 110 2.31 -5.21 0.13
C SER A 110 2.20 -5.16 -1.38
N TRP A 111 0.97 -5.31 -1.85
CA TRP A 111 0.60 -5.27 -3.25
C TRP A 111 -0.44 -4.18 -3.46
N TYR A 112 -0.21 -3.35 -4.47
CA TYR A 112 -1.12 -2.29 -4.83
C TYR A 112 -1.44 -2.31 -6.31
N THR A 113 -2.65 -1.91 -6.61
CA THR A 113 -3.09 -1.52 -7.94
C THR A 113 -3.19 0.00 -7.98
N VAL A 114 -2.51 0.63 -8.94
CA VAL A 114 -2.50 2.08 -9.13
C VAL A 114 -3.05 2.40 -10.52
N GLU A 115 -4.07 3.25 -10.58
CA GLU A 115 -4.66 3.74 -11.82
C GLU A 115 -4.19 5.15 -12.12
N THR A 116 -3.78 5.37 -13.36
CA THR A 116 -3.39 6.68 -13.90
C THR A 116 -4.29 7.02 -15.09
N ASP A 117 -4.18 8.23 -15.63
CA ASP A 117 -4.84 8.57 -16.90
C ASP A 117 -4.24 7.86 -18.13
N LYS A 118 -3.08 7.21 -18.00
CA LYS A 118 -2.40 6.51 -19.10
C LYS A 118 -2.43 4.99 -19.00
N GLY A 119 -2.81 4.44 -17.86
CA GLY A 119 -2.82 2.99 -17.66
C GLY A 119 -2.94 2.57 -16.20
N LYS A 120 -2.86 1.26 -16.00
CA LYS A 120 -3.00 0.60 -14.71
C LYS A 120 -1.75 -0.19 -14.39
N TYR A 121 -1.19 0.03 -13.22
CA TYR A 121 0.07 -0.55 -12.76
C TYR A 121 -0.15 -1.37 -11.51
N MET A 122 0.67 -2.39 -11.33
CA MET A 122 0.74 -3.14 -10.07
C MET A 122 2.09 -2.93 -9.42
N PHE A 123 2.05 -2.68 -8.12
CA PHE A 123 3.21 -2.50 -7.26
C PHE A 123 3.34 -3.70 -6.35
N PHE A 124 4.57 -4.19 -6.18
CA PHE A 124 4.96 -5.10 -5.12
C PHE A 124 6.10 -4.47 -4.32
N ILE A 125 5.92 -4.42 -3.00
CA ILE A 125 6.80 -3.68 -2.10
C ILE A 125 7.21 -4.59 -0.96
N ILE A 126 8.51 -4.62 -0.64
CA ILE A 126 9.04 -5.15 0.62
C ILE A 126 9.65 -3.98 1.39
N ASP A 127 9.15 -3.72 2.59
CA ASP A 127 9.58 -2.61 3.46
C ASP A 127 9.87 -3.12 4.88
N TYR A 128 11.08 -2.87 5.37
CA TYR A 128 11.40 -3.10 6.77
C TYR A 128 11.06 -1.84 7.56
N THR A 129 9.81 -1.76 8.04
CA THR A 129 9.31 -0.56 8.74
C THR A 129 9.99 -0.32 10.08
N GLU A 130 10.67 -1.34 10.59
CA GLU A 130 11.52 -1.27 11.77
C GLU A 130 12.47 -2.46 11.77
N ASP A 131 13.77 -2.23 11.93
CA ASP A 131 14.72 -3.30 12.18
C ASP A 131 15.81 -2.85 13.16
N THR A 132 15.68 -3.28 14.41
CA THR A 132 16.66 -3.03 15.47
C THR A 132 17.63 -4.21 15.63
N ILE A 133 17.37 -5.33 14.94
CA ILE A 133 18.25 -6.49 14.86
C ILE A 133 19.39 -6.17 13.90
N ASN A 134 19.07 -5.65 12.72
CA ASN A 134 20.00 -5.09 11.75
C ASN A 134 19.51 -3.71 11.25
N PRO A 135 20.02 -2.61 11.81
CA PRO A 135 19.58 -1.25 11.45
C PRO A 135 19.74 -0.88 9.97
N ASP A 136 20.70 -1.48 9.27
CA ASP A 136 20.93 -1.22 7.83
C ASP A 136 19.79 -1.76 6.95
N ASN A 137 18.94 -2.65 7.47
CA ASN A 137 17.77 -3.18 6.77
C ASN A 137 16.60 -2.20 6.75
N ALA A 138 16.53 -1.26 7.70
CA ALA A 138 15.37 -0.39 7.85
C ALA A 138 15.14 0.47 6.60
N GLY A 139 13.92 0.39 6.03
CA GLY A 139 13.55 1.05 4.76
C GLY A 139 13.13 0.07 3.67
N LEU A 140 12.87 0.62 2.47
CA LEU A 140 12.49 -0.18 1.32
C LEU A 140 13.61 -1.12 0.92
N TYR A 141 13.26 -2.39 0.76
CA TYR A 141 14.16 -3.40 0.22
C TYR A 141 13.83 -3.71 -1.24
N THR A 142 12.55 -3.92 -1.57
CA THR A 142 12.12 -4.26 -2.93
C THR A 142 11.05 -3.29 -3.41
N LEU A 143 11.18 -2.79 -4.64
CA LEU A 143 10.13 -2.13 -5.40
C LEU A 143 10.02 -2.75 -6.79
N ARG A 144 8.89 -3.39 -7.08
CA ARG A 144 8.56 -3.89 -8.41
C ARG A 144 7.31 -3.21 -8.90
N VAL A 145 7.39 -2.59 -10.08
CA VAL A 145 6.26 -1.96 -10.76
C VAL A 145 6.12 -2.58 -12.14
N ILE A 146 4.93 -3.10 -12.43
CA ILE A 146 4.59 -3.70 -13.72
C ILE A 146 3.27 -3.10 -14.23
N LYS A 147 2.94 -3.31 -15.50
CA LYS A 147 1.57 -3.07 -15.94
C LYS A 147 0.65 -4.16 -15.39
N ALA A 148 -0.58 -3.80 -15.09
CA ALA A 148 -1.56 -4.76 -14.56
C ALA A 148 -1.89 -5.90 -15.54
N GLU A 149 -1.74 -5.67 -16.86
CA GLU A 149 -1.92 -6.71 -17.89
C GLU A 149 -0.85 -7.82 -17.83
N ASP A 150 0.32 -7.53 -17.26
CA ASP A 150 1.45 -8.47 -17.18
C ASP A 150 1.49 -9.27 -15.86
N LYS A 151 0.46 -9.13 -15.01
CA LYS A 151 0.42 -9.73 -13.68
C LYS A 151 0.73 -11.23 -13.70
N ASP A 152 0.05 -11.99 -14.54
CA ASP A 152 0.16 -13.44 -14.54
C ASP A 152 1.52 -13.94 -15.02
N ALA A 153 2.24 -13.13 -15.80
CA ALA A 153 3.59 -13.43 -16.28
C ALA A 153 4.69 -13.01 -15.28
N GLN A 154 4.45 -11.94 -14.50
CA GLN A 154 5.51 -11.31 -13.71
C GLN A 154 5.33 -11.42 -12.19
N PHE A 155 4.11 -11.68 -11.69
CA PHE A 155 3.84 -11.84 -10.26
C PHE A 155 3.66 -13.31 -9.89
N THR A 156 4.68 -13.85 -9.23
CA THR A 156 4.75 -15.23 -8.72
C THR A 156 4.79 -15.22 -7.18
N TYR A 157 5.38 -16.23 -6.55
CA TYR A 157 5.71 -16.24 -5.13
C TYR A 157 6.58 -15.03 -4.77
N TRP A 158 6.30 -14.42 -3.61
CA TRP A 158 6.98 -13.19 -3.20
C TRP A 158 8.48 -13.38 -3.03
N GLN A 159 8.93 -14.60 -2.68
CA GLN A 159 10.34 -14.96 -2.56
C GLN A 159 11.09 -14.82 -3.89
N ASP A 160 10.44 -15.19 -5.00
CA ASP A 160 11.03 -15.09 -6.33
C ASP A 160 11.03 -13.63 -6.85
N MET A 161 10.12 -12.80 -6.32
CA MET A 161 10.05 -11.38 -6.66
C MET A 161 10.92 -10.50 -5.75
N ALA A 162 11.36 -11.02 -4.61
CA ALA A 162 12.18 -10.29 -3.65
C ALA A 162 13.56 -10.01 -4.24
N MET A 163 13.93 -8.74 -4.27
CA MET A 163 15.23 -8.27 -4.74
C MET A 163 15.59 -6.98 -4.03
N ALA A 164 16.88 -6.72 -3.83
CA ALA A 164 17.32 -5.39 -3.45
C ALA A 164 16.94 -4.39 -4.55
N GLY A 165 16.39 -3.23 -4.19
CA GLY A 165 16.10 -2.08 -5.04
C GLY A 165 14.91 -2.20 -5.97
N ILE A 166 15.06 -1.60 -7.16
CA ILE A 166 13.98 -1.39 -8.12
C ILE A 166 14.08 -2.40 -9.25
N TYR A 167 13.01 -3.16 -9.48
CA TYR A 167 12.94 -4.10 -10.60
C TYR A 167 13.02 -3.37 -11.94
N LYS A 168 13.98 -3.81 -12.76
CA LYS A 168 14.13 -3.47 -14.16
C LYS A 168 14.28 -4.78 -14.94
N PRO A 169 13.49 -5.06 -15.99
CA PRO A 169 13.68 -6.23 -16.85
C PRO A 169 15.09 -6.21 -17.48
N GLU A 170 15.71 -7.39 -17.61
CA GLU A 170 16.94 -7.54 -18.38
C GLU A 170 16.65 -7.27 -19.87
N GLU A 171 17.58 -6.57 -20.55
CA GLU A 171 17.52 -6.26 -21.99
C GLU A 171 17.91 -7.47 -22.86
#